data_AF-W9Z7K8-F1
#
_entry.id   AF-W9Z7K8-F1
#
_cell.length_a   1.000
_cell.length_b   1.000
_cell.length_c   1.000
_cell.angle_alpha   90.00
_cell.angle_beta   90.00
_cell.angle_gamma   90.00
#
_symmetry.space_group_name_H-M   'P 1'
#
loop_
_entity.id
_entity.type
_entity.pdbx_description
1 polymer ?
#
loop_
_entity_poly.entity_id
_entity_poly.type
_entity_poly.pdbx_seq_one_letter_code
_entity_poly.pdbx_strand_id
1 'polypeptide(L)'
;MSRFLTFAASLALAAAQLTSSSLENHVDTLTLGSSFNPIKEAYWTGLPHHRRTPFAVSPDGKTTFLAYLDASGTGVHVQGVDPKTFAAVGTPVTLKSGKEAGGLVAHNDGFAILTNEVVSGESKDPLPVIYKYTNGKQAFRTLLGGSGFSGNALASPHINGDLVFSEKAGYYAAYIVVTSYSGDASGHFGDAIRYITLAGKVEEIQGASSSWGCSHNTGIAFEAADEPPFASLCSEDQGAIWLNTGTQGMSNNGVKVANEHVINGASNEPMGGMGGSYSSLARFIGADSYIFSWVSRGAVDLTLND
;
A
#
# COMPACT_ATOMS: atom_id res chain seq x y z
N MET A 1 -2.47 -9.47 47.14
CA MET A 1 -3.30 -10.62 46.72
C MET A 1 -4.63 -10.19 46.08
N SER A 2 -5.44 -9.32 46.68
CA SER A 2 -6.76 -8.93 46.14
C SER A 2 -6.76 -8.40 44.69
N ARG A 3 -5.88 -7.47 44.32
CA ARG A 3 -5.85 -6.88 42.95
C ARG A 3 -5.42 -7.85 41.84
N PHE A 4 -4.56 -8.82 42.15
CA PHE A 4 -4.10 -9.83 41.19
C PHE A 4 -5.21 -10.86 40.89
N LEU A 5 -5.98 -11.25 41.91
CA LEU A 5 -7.15 -12.10 41.72
C LEU A 5 -8.26 -11.40 40.92
N THR A 6 -8.47 -10.09 41.12
CA THR A 6 -9.47 -9.33 40.36
C THR A 6 -9.10 -9.20 38.88
N PHE A 7 -7.82 -8.98 38.56
CA PHE A 7 -7.35 -8.87 37.18
C PHE A 7 -7.40 -10.22 36.43
N ALA A 8 -7.01 -11.31 37.09
CA ALA A 8 -7.09 -12.67 36.53
C ALA A 8 -8.55 -13.11 36.29
N ALA A 9 -9.48 -12.73 37.18
CA ALA A 9 -10.90 -13.01 37.02
C ALA A 9 -11.53 -12.26 35.83
N SER A 10 -11.13 -11.00 35.59
CA SER A 10 -11.63 -10.22 34.43
C SER A 10 -11.12 -10.76 33.08
N LEU A 11 -9.88 -11.25 33.01
CA LEU A 11 -9.32 -11.87 31.80
C LEU A 11 -9.97 -13.23 31.50
N ALA A 12 -10.24 -14.02 32.54
CA ALA A 12 -10.94 -15.30 32.41
C ALA A 12 -12.40 -15.14 31.97
N LEU A 13 -13.10 -14.09 32.45
CA LEU A 13 -14.45 -13.77 31.99
C LEU A 13 -14.48 -13.27 30.53
N ALA A 14 -13.50 -12.46 30.11
CA ALA A 14 -13.39 -12.00 28.72
C ALA A 14 -13.10 -13.15 27.74
N ALA A 15 -12.22 -14.09 28.13
CA ALA A 15 -11.95 -15.30 27.35
C ALA A 15 -13.13 -16.28 27.32
N ALA A 16 -13.93 -16.35 28.39
CA ALA A 16 -15.12 -17.19 28.48
C ALA A 16 -16.33 -16.64 27.68
N GLN A 17 -16.30 -15.36 27.27
CA GLN A 17 -17.30 -14.78 26.36
C GLN A 17 -17.03 -15.09 24.89
N LEU A 18 -15.84 -15.59 24.54
CA LEU A 18 -15.50 -16.02 23.18
C LEU A 18 -15.85 -17.50 23.02
N THR A 19 -17.10 -17.78 22.67
CA THR A 19 -17.51 -19.12 22.21
C THR A 19 -17.21 -19.30 20.73
N SER A 20 -17.25 -20.55 20.22
CA SER A 20 -17.17 -20.81 18.78
C SER A 20 -18.30 -20.19 17.96
N SER A 21 -19.41 -19.80 18.60
CA SER A 21 -20.50 -19.01 18.00
C SER A 21 -20.31 -17.49 18.13
N SER A 22 -19.27 -17.06 18.86
CA SER A 22 -18.82 -15.65 18.95
C SER A 22 -17.86 -15.29 17.82
N LEU A 23 -17.39 -16.31 17.08
CA LEU A 23 -16.59 -16.19 15.88
C LEU A 23 -17.47 -16.60 14.71
N GLU A 24 -17.67 -15.66 13.79
CA GLU A 24 -18.32 -15.97 12.52
C GLU A 24 -17.29 -16.69 11.64
N ASN A 25 -17.53 -17.96 11.31
CA ASN A 25 -16.67 -18.70 10.39
C ASN A 25 -17.06 -18.32 8.96
N HIS A 26 -16.12 -17.72 8.23
CA HIS A 26 -16.29 -17.45 6.81
C HIS A 26 -15.77 -18.64 5.99
N VAL A 27 -16.25 -18.79 4.76
CA VAL A 27 -15.66 -19.73 3.82
C VAL A 27 -14.28 -19.19 3.45
N ASP A 28 -13.22 -19.90 3.83
CA ASP A 28 -11.86 -19.34 3.91
C ASP A 28 -11.08 -19.29 2.60
N THR A 29 -11.68 -19.68 1.47
CA THR A 29 -10.92 -19.81 0.21
C THR A 29 -11.70 -19.28 -0.99
N LEU A 30 -11.02 -18.42 -1.76
CA LEU A 30 -11.45 -17.98 -3.08
C LEU A 30 -10.68 -18.80 -4.12
N THR A 31 -11.38 -19.48 -5.01
CA THR A 31 -10.73 -20.12 -6.17
C THR A 31 -10.43 -19.04 -7.20
N LEU A 32 -9.14 -18.84 -7.52
CA LEU A 32 -8.70 -17.87 -8.53
C LEU A 32 -8.86 -18.44 -9.94
N GLY A 33 -9.29 -17.59 -10.88
CA GLY A 33 -9.46 -17.98 -12.29
C GLY A 33 -8.13 -18.12 -13.06
N SER A 34 -7.04 -17.59 -12.51
CA SER A 34 -5.69 -17.70 -13.06
C SER A 34 -4.74 -18.21 -11.99
N SER A 35 -3.70 -18.95 -12.40
CA SER A 35 -2.65 -19.40 -11.49
C SER A 35 -1.98 -18.20 -10.83
N PHE A 36 -1.66 -18.32 -9.54
CA PHE A 36 -1.06 -17.29 -8.70
C PHE A 36 0.18 -17.86 -8.01
N ASN A 37 1.28 -17.10 -8.02
CA ASN A 37 2.43 -17.41 -7.19
C ASN A 37 2.43 -16.48 -5.97
N PRO A 38 2.18 -17.00 -4.75
CA PRO A 38 2.14 -16.18 -3.54
C PRO A 38 3.51 -15.68 -3.12
N ILE A 39 4.59 -16.18 -3.71
CA ILE A 39 5.96 -15.85 -3.34
C ILE A 39 6.67 -15.14 -4.51
N LYS A 40 7.45 -14.12 -4.19
CA LYS A 40 8.43 -13.52 -5.10
C LYS A 40 9.72 -13.23 -4.36
N GLU A 41 10.83 -13.22 -5.05
CA GLU A 41 12.10 -12.83 -4.45
C GLU A 41 12.18 -11.30 -4.30
N ALA A 42 12.79 -10.81 -3.22
CA ALA A 42 13.15 -9.39 -3.13
C ALA A 42 14.34 -9.10 -4.05
N TYR A 43 14.30 -7.99 -4.79
CA TYR A 43 15.32 -7.63 -5.78
C TYR A 43 16.71 -7.41 -5.16
N TRP A 44 16.78 -7.01 -3.88
CA TRP A 44 18.05 -6.66 -3.23
C TRP A 44 18.69 -7.84 -2.47
N THR A 45 17.91 -8.76 -1.90
CA THR A 45 18.43 -9.92 -1.14
C THR A 45 18.27 -11.25 -1.86
N GLY A 46 17.34 -11.36 -2.82
CA GLY A 46 16.92 -12.65 -3.39
C GLY A 46 16.15 -13.54 -2.41
N LEU A 47 15.83 -13.07 -1.20
CA LEU A 47 15.07 -13.87 -0.24
C LEU A 47 13.60 -13.98 -0.67
N PRO A 48 12.87 -15.05 -0.27
CA PRO A 48 11.45 -15.18 -0.56
C PRO A 48 10.58 -14.20 0.24
N HIS A 49 9.69 -13.49 -0.44
CA HIS A 49 8.69 -12.58 0.12
C HIS A 49 7.30 -12.91 -0.39
N HIS A 50 6.27 -12.54 0.37
CA HIS A 50 4.91 -12.69 -0.10
C HIS A 50 4.63 -11.71 -1.24
N ARG A 51 3.74 -12.08 -2.15
CA ARG A 51 3.26 -11.25 -3.26
C ARG A 51 1.93 -10.61 -2.89
N ARG A 52 1.77 -9.35 -3.32
CA ARG A 52 0.71 -8.51 -2.76
C ARG A 52 -0.59 -8.88 -3.41
N THR A 53 -1.62 -8.96 -2.58
CA THR A 53 -2.98 -9.22 -3.01
C THR A 53 -3.92 -8.19 -2.37
N PRO A 54 -3.93 -6.94 -2.88
CA PRO A 54 -4.78 -5.90 -2.33
C PRO A 54 -6.24 -6.34 -2.31
N PHE A 55 -6.91 -6.08 -1.20
CA PHE A 55 -8.31 -6.42 -0.97
C PHE A 55 -9.03 -5.17 -0.48
N ALA A 56 -10.18 -4.87 -1.06
CA ALA A 56 -10.95 -3.68 -0.70
C ALA A 56 -12.45 -3.97 -0.71
N VAL A 57 -13.15 -3.40 0.28
CA VAL A 57 -14.61 -3.48 0.45
C VAL A 57 -15.20 -2.14 0.06
N SER A 58 -16.33 -2.16 -0.66
CA SER A 58 -17.03 -0.93 -1.04
C SER A 58 -17.59 -0.19 0.18
N PRO A 59 -17.79 1.14 0.09
CA PRO A 59 -18.40 1.92 1.17
C PRO A 59 -19.76 1.39 1.65
N ASP A 60 -20.58 0.80 0.77
CA ASP A 60 -21.87 0.21 1.14
C ASP A 60 -21.78 -1.22 1.70
N GLY A 61 -20.57 -1.81 1.73
CA GLY A 61 -20.30 -3.16 2.21
C GLY A 61 -20.86 -4.29 1.34
N LYS A 62 -21.35 -4.00 0.13
CA LYS A 62 -22.01 -4.99 -0.74
C LYS A 62 -21.11 -5.59 -1.79
N THR A 63 -20.08 -4.86 -2.20
CA THR A 63 -19.12 -5.33 -3.19
C THR A 63 -17.73 -5.34 -2.58
N THR A 64 -16.92 -6.26 -3.06
CA THR A 64 -15.55 -6.45 -2.58
C THR A 64 -14.71 -6.88 -3.76
N PHE A 65 -13.45 -6.48 -3.77
CA PHE A 65 -12.52 -6.80 -4.84
C PHE A 65 -11.22 -7.33 -4.28
N LEU A 66 -10.67 -8.34 -4.95
CA LEU A 66 -9.32 -8.85 -4.74
C LEU A 66 -8.51 -8.62 -6.00
N ALA A 67 -7.34 -8.00 -5.86
CA ALA A 67 -6.37 -7.86 -6.92
C ALA A 67 -5.21 -8.85 -6.75
N TYR A 68 -4.78 -9.50 -7.84
CA TYR A 68 -3.64 -10.40 -7.82
C TYR A 68 -2.93 -10.43 -9.18
N LEU A 69 -1.61 -10.60 -9.17
CA LEU A 69 -0.81 -10.82 -10.39
C LEU A 69 -0.76 -12.30 -10.70
N ASP A 70 -1.08 -12.69 -11.93
CA ASP A 70 -0.97 -14.08 -12.33
C ASP A 70 0.49 -14.62 -12.27
N ALA A 71 0.62 -15.94 -12.30
CA ALA A 71 1.90 -16.62 -12.17
C ALA A 71 2.85 -16.40 -13.35
N SER A 72 2.40 -15.83 -14.47
CA SER A 72 3.27 -15.48 -15.61
C SER A 72 4.14 -14.25 -15.36
N GLY A 73 3.81 -13.46 -14.34
CA GLY A 73 4.53 -12.22 -14.00
C GLY A 73 4.06 -10.98 -14.77
N THR A 74 3.03 -11.12 -15.61
CA THR A 74 2.32 -10.02 -16.27
C THR A 74 0.84 -10.38 -16.35
N GLY A 75 -0.06 -9.46 -16.05
CA GLY A 75 -1.50 -9.76 -15.98
C GLY A 75 -2.00 -9.62 -14.55
N VAL A 76 -2.37 -8.41 -14.17
CA VAL A 76 -3.05 -8.16 -12.90
C VAL A 76 -4.55 -8.39 -13.11
N HIS A 77 -5.12 -9.27 -12.31
CA HIS A 77 -6.54 -9.55 -12.27
C HIS A 77 -7.19 -8.85 -11.09
N VAL A 78 -8.35 -8.24 -11.31
CA VAL A 78 -9.23 -7.75 -10.24
C VAL A 78 -10.52 -8.55 -10.28
N GLN A 79 -10.69 -9.42 -9.29
CA GLN A 79 -11.83 -10.31 -9.13
C GLN A 79 -12.83 -9.67 -8.16
N GLY A 80 -14.09 -9.56 -8.58
CA GLY A 80 -15.19 -9.26 -7.65
C GLY A 80 -15.39 -10.43 -6.69
N VAL A 81 -15.65 -10.15 -5.43
CA VAL A 81 -15.84 -11.14 -4.36
C VAL A 81 -17.12 -10.80 -3.62
N ASP A 82 -17.92 -11.82 -3.33
CA ASP A 82 -19.08 -11.68 -2.44
C ASP A 82 -18.58 -11.61 -0.98
N PRO A 83 -18.82 -10.52 -0.24
CA PRO A 83 -18.24 -10.35 1.10
C PRO A 83 -18.80 -11.32 2.15
N LYS A 84 -19.93 -12.00 1.88
CA LYS A 84 -20.56 -12.93 2.83
C LYS A 84 -20.10 -14.37 2.60
N THR A 85 -19.94 -14.76 1.34
CA THR A 85 -19.63 -16.13 0.93
C THR A 85 -18.20 -16.32 0.46
N PHE A 86 -17.48 -15.21 0.23
CA PHE A 86 -16.14 -15.18 -0.36
C PHE A 86 -16.04 -15.82 -1.76
N ALA A 87 -17.18 -16.00 -2.43
CA ALA A 87 -17.25 -16.54 -3.77
C ALA A 87 -16.85 -15.49 -4.83
N ALA A 88 -16.26 -15.94 -5.93
CA ALA A 88 -15.99 -15.10 -7.08
C ALA A 88 -17.30 -14.58 -7.71
N VAL A 89 -17.36 -13.28 -7.97
CA VAL A 89 -18.48 -12.59 -8.61
C VAL A 89 -18.03 -12.05 -9.97
N GLY A 90 -18.69 -12.52 -11.03
CA GLY A 90 -18.44 -12.07 -12.40
C GLY A 90 -17.06 -12.44 -12.93
N THR A 91 -16.77 -11.97 -14.14
CA THR A 91 -15.46 -12.17 -14.80
C THR A 91 -14.44 -11.16 -14.25
N PRO A 92 -13.22 -11.60 -13.89
CA PRO A 92 -12.15 -10.68 -13.52
C PRO A 92 -11.88 -9.63 -14.61
N VAL A 93 -11.58 -8.41 -14.18
CA VAL A 93 -10.93 -7.43 -15.06
C VAL A 93 -9.45 -7.77 -15.12
N THR A 94 -8.91 -7.91 -16.34
CA THR A 94 -7.49 -8.24 -16.56
C THR A 94 -6.73 -7.08 -17.17
N LEU A 95 -5.77 -6.55 -16.41
CA LEU A 95 -4.77 -5.57 -16.84
C LEU A 95 -3.56 -6.33 -17.39
N LYS A 96 -3.60 -6.64 -18.69
CA LYS A 96 -2.60 -7.51 -19.36
C LYS A 96 -1.16 -7.06 -19.17
N SER A 97 -0.91 -5.75 -19.15
CA SER A 97 0.43 -5.19 -19.01
C SER A 97 0.85 -4.96 -17.55
N GLY A 98 -0.07 -5.12 -16.60
CA GLY A 98 0.18 -4.92 -15.19
C GLY A 98 1.18 -5.93 -14.65
N LYS A 99 2.17 -5.47 -13.88
CA LYS A 99 3.24 -6.32 -13.34
C LYS A 99 3.18 -6.52 -11.83
N GLU A 100 2.44 -5.70 -11.08
CA GLU A 100 2.27 -5.85 -9.63
C GLU A 100 0.95 -5.19 -9.20
N ALA A 101 0.21 -5.81 -8.28
CA ALA A 101 -0.97 -5.20 -7.67
C ALA A 101 -0.54 -4.36 -6.45
N GLY A 102 -0.34 -3.06 -6.65
CA GLY A 102 0.22 -2.15 -5.64
C GLY A 102 -0.78 -1.70 -4.58
N GLY A 103 -2.02 -1.40 -4.97
CA GLY A 103 -3.07 -0.93 -4.07
C GLY A 103 -4.43 -0.96 -4.75
N LEU A 104 -5.50 -1.01 -3.97
CA LEU A 104 -6.86 -1.19 -4.47
C LEU A 104 -7.84 -0.39 -3.62
N VAL A 105 -8.73 0.35 -4.29
CA VAL A 105 -9.86 1.03 -3.68
C VAL A 105 -11.13 0.48 -4.31
N ALA A 106 -12.07 0.04 -3.49
CA ALA A 106 -13.39 -0.36 -3.93
C ALA A 106 -14.37 0.82 -3.87
N HIS A 107 -15.26 0.87 -4.85
CA HIS A 107 -16.40 1.77 -4.90
C HIS A 107 -17.68 0.94 -5.08
N ASN A 108 -18.82 1.53 -4.74
CA ASN A 108 -20.11 0.86 -4.94
C ASN A 108 -20.35 0.48 -6.42
N ASP A 109 -19.73 1.19 -7.36
CA ASP A 109 -19.88 1.01 -8.80
C ASP A 109 -18.62 0.42 -9.50
N GLY A 110 -17.60 0.02 -8.77
CA GLY A 110 -16.36 -0.51 -9.36
C GLY A 110 -15.15 -0.38 -8.45
N PHE A 111 -13.97 -0.12 -9.01
CA PHE A 111 -12.72 -0.07 -8.24
C PHE A 111 -11.68 0.82 -8.94
N ALA A 112 -10.73 1.33 -8.17
CA ALA A 112 -9.47 1.87 -8.68
C ALA A 112 -8.32 0.97 -8.24
N ILE A 113 -7.36 0.71 -9.13
CA ILE A 113 -6.18 -0.11 -8.85
C ILE A 113 -4.90 0.60 -9.26
N LEU A 114 -3.93 0.56 -8.35
CA LEU A 114 -2.54 0.95 -8.58
C LEU A 114 -1.76 -0.29 -9.04
N THR A 115 -1.13 -0.21 -10.20
CA THR A 115 -0.23 -1.23 -10.76
C THR A 115 0.95 -0.53 -11.43
N ASN A 116 1.92 -1.29 -11.93
CA ASN A 116 2.96 -0.80 -12.82
C ASN A 116 2.90 -1.52 -14.18
N GLU A 117 3.34 -0.85 -15.24
CA GLU A 117 3.45 -1.45 -16.57
C GLU A 117 4.54 -0.79 -17.42
N VAL A 118 5.12 -1.54 -18.35
CA VAL A 118 6.10 -0.99 -19.29
C VAL A 118 5.38 -0.15 -20.35
N VAL A 119 5.77 1.11 -20.47
CA VAL A 119 5.24 2.03 -21.49
C VAL A 119 6.30 2.25 -22.56
N SER A 120 6.05 1.69 -23.73
CA SER A 120 6.94 1.83 -24.89
C SER A 120 7.15 3.30 -25.25
N GLY A 121 8.41 3.67 -25.48
CA GLY A 121 8.81 5.05 -25.80
C GLY A 121 9.07 5.92 -24.57
N GLU A 122 8.77 5.45 -23.36
CA GLU A 122 8.95 6.22 -22.12
C GLU A 122 10.09 5.65 -21.25
N SER A 123 9.97 4.40 -20.81
CA SER A 123 11.02 3.71 -20.04
C SER A 123 11.02 2.21 -20.35
N LYS A 124 12.19 1.58 -20.18
CA LYS A 124 12.32 0.11 -20.20
C LYS A 124 11.79 -0.50 -18.91
N ASP A 125 11.88 0.24 -17.81
CA ASP A 125 11.35 -0.16 -16.53
C ASP A 125 9.86 0.18 -16.43
N PRO A 126 9.07 -0.63 -15.70
CA PRO A 126 7.65 -0.37 -15.49
C PRO A 126 7.42 1.01 -14.86
N LEU A 127 6.41 1.73 -15.35
CA LEU A 127 5.94 2.98 -14.76
C LEU A 127 4.73 2.71 -13.87
N PRO A 128 4.57 3.42 -12.75
CA PRO A 128 3.38 3.29 -11.93
C PRO A 128 2.18 3.93 -12.65
N VAL A 129 1.03 3.29 -12.54
CA VAL A 129 -0.20 3.65 -13.24
C VAL A 129 -1.42 3.32 -12.36
N ILE A 130 -2.41 4.21 -12.38
CA ILE A 130 -3.73 3.94 -11.81
C ILE A 130 -4.74 3.67 -12.92
N TYR A 131 -5.56 2.65 -12.72
CA TYR A 131 -6.74 2.37 -13.53
C TYR A 131 -7.99 2.53 -12.69
N LYS A 132 -9.00 3.26 -13.18
CA LYS A 132 -10.36 3.27 -12.58
C LYS A 132 -11.30 2.52 -13.49
N TYR A 133 -12.07 1.61 -12.90
CA TYR A 133 -13.21 0.96 -13.53
C TYR A 133 -14.50 1.40 -12.84
N THR A 134 -15.49 1.76 -13.64
CA THR A 134 -16.84 2.12 -13.22
C THR A 134 -17.83 1.34 -14.08
N ASN A 135 -18.77 0.65 -13.45
CA ASN A 135 -19.78 -0.20 -14.09
C ASN A 135 -19.15 -1.17 -15.11
N GLY A 136 -18.02 -1.79 -14.73
CA GLY A 136 -17.28 -2.76 -15.56
C GLY A 136 -16.50 -2.16 -16.74
N LYS A 137 -16.47 -0.84 -16.91
CA LYS A 137 -15.72 -0.16 -17.99
C LYS A 137 -14.59 0.68 -17.42
N GLN A 138 -13.47 0.75 -18.13
CA GLN A 138 -12.37 1.64 -17.76
C GLN A 138 -12.84 3.09 -17.89
N ALA A 139 -12.87 3.82 -16.78
CA ALA A 139 -13.20 5.23 -16.72
C ALA A 139 -11.96 6.09 -17.05
N PHE A 140 -10.80 5.76 -16.47
CA PHE A 140 -9.53 6.38 -16.81
C PHE A 140 -8.35 5.44 -16.58
N ARG A 141 -7.22 5.80 -17.19
CA ARG A 141 -5.88 5.25 -16.95
C ARG A 141 -4.92 6.43 -16.88
N THR A 142 -4.14 6.52 -15.80
CA THR A 142 -3.26 7.67 -15.54
C THR A 142 -1.88 7.21 -15.10
N LEU A 143 -0.85 7.65 -15.81
CA LEU A 143 0.54 7.43 -15.41
C LEU A 143 0.88 8.30 -14.21
N LEU A 144 1.63 7.72 -13.27
CA LEU A 144 2.05 8.36 -12.02
C LEU A 144 3.58 8.57 -11.96
N GLY A 145 4.28 8.10 -12.98
CA GLY A 145 5.70 8.33 -13.23
C GLY A 145 5.94 8.56 -14.72
N GLY A 146 7.20 8.57 -15.13
CA GLY A 146 7.64 9.01 -16.44
C GLY A 146 8.31 10.38 -16.40
N SER A 147 8.68 10.89 -17.57
CA SER A 147 9.32 12.20 -17.80
C SER A 147 8.34 13.38 -17.80
N GLY A 148 7.03 13.13 -17.71
CA GLY A 148 5.98 14.15 -17.74
C GLY A 148 5.76 14.91 -16.43
N PHE A 149 6.55 14.64 -15.39
CA PHE A 149 6.44 15.27 -14.07
C PHE A 149 7.58 16.24 -13.82
N SER A 150 7.39 17.16 -12.88
CA SER A 150 8.47 18.01 -12.40
C SER A 150 9.57 17.19 -11.73
N GLY A 151 10.83 17.51 -12.06
CA GLY A 151 12.02 16.85 -11.50
C GLY A 151 12.53 15.68 -12.34
N ASN A 152 13.03 14.65 -11.66
CA ASN A 152 13.58 13.46 -12.31
C ASN A 152 12.47 12.60 -12.96
N ALA A 153 12.81 11.89 -14.03
CA ALA A 153 11.88 10.92 -14.63
C ALA A 153 11.87 9.63 -13.81
N LEU A 154 10.68 9.22 -13.37
CA LEU A 154 10.51 8.14 -12.38
C LEU A 154 9.91 6.89 -12.98
N ALA A 155 10.52 5.74 -12.73
CA ALA A 155 9.95 4.42 -12.94
C ALA A 155 9.64 3.76 -11.59
N SER A 156 8.93 2.63 -11.62
CA SER A 156 8.54 1.86 -10.45
C SER A 156 8.55 0.36 -10.82
N PRO A 157 9.75 -0.26 -10.96
CA PRO A 157 9.86 -1.69 -11.25
C PRO A 157 9.31 -2.57 -10.13
N HIS A 158 9.35 -2.07 -8.89
CA HIS A 158 8.79 -2.69 -7.70
C HIS A 158 7.86 -1.68 -7.06
N ILE A 159 6.54 -1.88 -7.18
CA ILE A 159 5.61 -0.79 -6.92
C ILE A 159 5.56 -0.43 -5.44
N ASN A 160 5.54 -1.45 -4.58
CA ASN A 160 5.51 -1.38 -3.11
C ASN A 160 4.64 -0.23 -2.57
N GLY A 161 3.60 0.11 -3.31
CA GLY A 161 2.89 1.36 -3.12
C GLY A 161 1.65 1.16 -2.27
N ASP A 162 0.90 2.21 -2.04
CA ASP A 162 -0.43 2.13 -1.44
C ASP A 162 -1.36 3.09 -2.17
N LEU A 163 -2.65 2.77 -2.20
CA LEU A 163 -3.66 3.55 -2.88
C LEU A 163 -4.85 3.75 -1.96
N VAL A 164 -5.14 5.02 -1.66
CA VAL A 164 -6.28 5.40 -0.85
C VAL A 164 -7.17 6.39 -1.60
N PHE A 165 -8.41 6.53 -1.13
CA PHE A 165 -9.37 7.47 -1.68
C PHE A 165 -10.11 8.21 -0.57
N SER A 166 -10.28 9.51 -0.72
CA SER A 166 -11.13 10.32 0.13
C SER A 166 -12.18 11.02 -0.71
N GLU A 167 -13.44 10.69 -0.47
CA GLU A 167 -14.58 11.37 -1.11
C GLU A 167 -14.62 12.84 -0.73
N LYS A 168 -14.35 13.16 0.55
CA LYS A 168 -14.36 14.53 1.07
C LYS A 168 -13.23 15.38 0.48
N ALA A 169 -12.03 14.82 0.36
CA ALA A 169 -10.92 15.53 -0.28
C ALA A 169 -11.10 15.59 -1.81
N GLY A 170 -11.83 14.64 -2.41
CA GLY A 170 -12.02 14.55 -3.86
C GLY A 170 -10.83 13.94 -4.60
N TYR A 171 -9.98 13.17 -3.92
CA TYR A 171 -8.75 12.61 -4.47
C TYR A 171 -8.60 11.12 -4.20
N TYR A 172 -8.08 10.42 -5.19
CA TYR A 172 -7.21 9.28 -4.93
C TYR A 172 -5.83 9.81 -4.57
N ALA A 173 -5.14 9.13 -3.68
CA ALA A 173 -3.73 9.38 -3.46
C ALA A 173 -2.98 8.06 -3.54
N ALA A 174 -1.87 8.08 -4.30
CA ALA A 174 -0.97 6.95 -4.44
C ALA A 174 0.38 7.32 -3.81
N TYR A 175 0.87 6.46 -2.94
CA TYR A 175 2.23 6.53 -2.40
C TYR A 175 3.03 5.37 -2.98
N ILE A 176 4.15 5.64 -3.66
CA ILE A 176 4.73 4.72 -4.64
C ILE A 176 6.24 4.66 -4.44
N VAL A 177 6.82 3.46 -4.42
CA VAL A 177 8.28 3.30 -4.49
C VAL A 177 8.73 3.53 -5.93
N VAL A 178 9.75 4.36 -6.11
CA VAL A 178 10.23 4.77 -7.43
C VAL A 178 11.74 4.61 -7.56
N THR A 179 12.20 4.49 -8.79
CA THR A 179 13.59 4.70 -9.16
C THR A 179 13.66 5.80 -10.20
N SER A 180 14.69 6.63 -10.15
CA SER A 180 14.92 7.60 -11.21
C SER A 180 15.72 6.97 -12.34
N TYR A 181 15.31 7.21 -13.59
CA TYR A 181 16.05 6.83 -14.79
C TYR A 181 16.62 8.04 -15.56
N SER A 182 16.55 9.23 -14.98
CA SER A 182 17.15 10.45 -15.55
C SER A 182 17.48 11.49 -14.48
N GLY A 183 18.21 12.55 -14.86
CA GLY A 183 18.59 13.63 -13.95
C GLY A 183 19.55 13.18 -12.84
N ASP A 184 19.70 14.03 -11.81
CA ASP A 184 20.76 13.88 -10.80
C ASP A 184 20.55 12.69 -9.85
N ALA A 185 19.32 12.19 -9.74
CA ALA A 185 19.01 11.00 -8.96
C ALA A 185 19.03 9.71 -9.79
N SER A 186 19.43 9.75 -11.07
CA SER A 186 19.43 8.58 -11.96
C SER A 186 20.14 7.38 -11.34
N GLY A 187 19.45 6.24 -11.27
CA GLY A 187 19.95 5.00 -10.67
C GLY A 187 19.69 4.87 -9.16
N HIS A 188 19.14 5.89 -8.52
CA HIS A 188 18.75 5.84 -7.10
C HIS A 188 17.28 5.45 -6.93
N PHE A 189 16.95 4.97 -5.72
CA PHE A 189 15.59 4.64 -5.30
C PHE A 189 15.07 5.66 -4.30
N GLY A 190 13.79 5.94 -4.39
CA GLY A 190 13.07 6.80 -3.47
C GLY A 190 11.59 6.42 -3.46
N ASP A 191 10.76 7.38 -3.09
CA ASP A 191 9.31 7.25 -3.22
C ASP A 191 8.67 8.56 -3.69
N ALA A 192 7.41 8.47 -4.06
CA ALA A 192 6.63 9.57 -4.59
C ALA A 192 5.17 9.51 -4.12
N ILE A 193 4.62 10.66 -3.74
CA ILE A 193 3.19 10.83 -3.45
C ILE A 193 2.53 11.57 -4.61
N ARG A 194 1.41 11.03 -5.10
CA ARG A 194 0.62 11.56 -6.21
C ARG A 194 -0.84 11.68 -5.79
N TYR A 195 -1.45 12.84 -6.00
CA TYR A 195 -2.88 13.04 -5.86
C TYR A 195 -3.53 13.03 -7.24
N ILE A 196 -4.62 12.28 -7.38
CA ILE A 196 -5.32 12.07 -8.64
C ILE A 196 -6.78 12.46 -8.44
N THR A 197 -7.25 13.42 -9.23
CA THR A 197 -8.65 13.85 -9.21
C THR A 197 -9.59 12.73 -9.66
N LEU A 198 -10.89 12.89 -9.39
CA LEU A 198 -11.93 11.98 -9.89
C LEU A 198 -11.97 11.86 -11.42
N ALA A 199 -11.43 12.86 -12.14
CA ALA A 199 -11.31 12.83 -13.60
C ALA A 199 -10.04 12.10 -14.10
N GLY A 200 -9.23 11.54 -13.19
CA GLY A 200 -7.98 10.86 -13.53
C GLY A 200 -6.82 11.80 -13.82
N LYS A 201 -6.89 13.08 -13.43
CA LYS A 201 -5.77 14.03 -13.61
C LYS A 201 -4.88 14.04 -12.37
N VAL A 202 -3.55 13.96 -12.55
CA VAL A 202 -2.61 14.18 -11.45
C VAL A 202 -2.55 15.66 -11.11
N GLU A 203 -2.62 15.98 -9.82
CA GLU A 203 -2.48 17.32 -9.27
C GLU A 203 -1.26 17.39 -8.35
N GLU A 204 -0.41 18.38 -8.59
CA GLU A 204 0.72 18.69 -7.71
C GLU A 204 0.23 19.65 -6.63
N ILE A 205 0.15 19.14 -5.39
CA ILE A 205 -0.30 19.91 -4.23
C ILE A 205 0.95 20.24 -3.40
N GLN A 206 1.27 21.52 -3.30
CA GLN A 206 2.43 21.98 -2.55
C GLN A 206 2.31 21.53 -1.08
N GLY A 207 3.36 20.88 -0.57
CA GLY A 207 3.36 20.35 0.80
C GLY A 207 2.58 19.04 0.98
N ALA A 208 2.18 18.38 -0.11
CA ALA A 208 1.53 17.06 -0.05
C ALA A 208 2.02 16.10 -1.15
N SER A 209 2.14 16.58 -2.40
CA SER A 209 2.73 15.82 -3.50
C SER A 209 4.26 15.80 -3.40
N SER A 210 4.89 14.72 -3.82
CA SER A 210 6.36 14.60 -3.84
C SER A 210 6.85 13.69 -4.94
N SER A 211 7.93 14.07 -5.63
CA SER A 211 8.61 13.20 -6.61
C SER A 211 9.80 12.46 -6.01
N TRP A 212 10.16 12.75 -4.77
CA TRP A 212 11.27 12.13 -4.07
C TRP A 212 11.09 12.32 -2.57
N GLY A 213 11.06 11.24 -1.80
CA GLY A 213 10.91 11.28 -0.34
C GLY A 213 11.84 10.34 0.40
N CYS A 214 11.31 9.23 0.90
CA CYS A 214 12.04 8.22 1.66
C CYS A 214 13.03 7.50 0.76
N SER A 215 14.31 7.53 1.13
CA SER A 215 15.38 6.81 0.42
C SER A 215 15.10 5.32 0.52
N HIS A 216 15.15 4.62 -0.62
CA HIS A 216 15.08 3.16 -0.67
C HIS A 216 13.95 2.58 0.19
N ASN A 217 12.74 3.08 -0.06
CA ASN A 217 11.57 2.73 0.72
C ASN A 217 11.31 1.20 0.70
N THR A 218 11.33 0.60 1.88
CA THR A 218 11.11 -0.83 2.12
C THR A 218 9.71 -1.14 2.67
N GLY A 219 8.85 -0.14 2.78
CA GLY A 219 7.52 -0.27 3.33
C GLY A 219 6.74 1.05 3.37
N ILE A 220 5.51 1.01 2.90
CA ILE A 220 4.58 2.15 2.89
C ILE A 220 3.33 1.80 3.69
N ALA A 221 2.86 2.77 4.47
CA ALA A 221 1.47 2.81 4.92
C ALA A 221 0.87 4.18 4.63
N PHE A 222 -0.34 4.19 4.08
CA PHE A 222 -0.98 5.42 3.65
C PHE A 222 -2.44 5.43 4.05
N GLU A 223 -2.92 6.55 4.56
CA GLU A 223 -4.27 6.67 5.09
C GLU A 223 -4.94 7.95 4.60
N ALA A 224 -6.16 7.80 4.09
CA ALA A 224 -6.92 8.91 3.55
C ALA A 224 -7.27 9.95 4.63
N ALA A 225 -7.35 11.21 4.24
CA ALA A 225 -7.79 12.30 5.11
C ALA A 225 -8.84 13.17 4.41
N ASP A 226 -9.44 14.09 5.16
CA ASP A 226 -10.47 14.99 4.64
C ASP A 226 -9.92 16.04 3.67
N GLU A 227 -8.61 16.27 3.73
CA GLU A 227 -7.84 17.14 2.86
C GLU A 227 -6.37 16.65 2.79
N PRO A 228 -5.64 16.93 1.70
CA PRO A 228 -4.20 16.73 1.66
C PRO A 228 -3.46 17.66 2.64
N PRO A 229 -2.30 17.25 3.20
CA PRO A 229 -1.66 15.96 2.97
C PRO A 229 -2.31 14.80 3.74
N PHE A 230 -2.40 13.66 3.08
CA PHE A 230 -2.82 12.39 3.68
C PHE A 230 -1.73 11.81 4.55
N ALA A 231 -2.12 11.13 5.62
CA ALA A 231 -1.19 10.58 6.58
C ALA A 231 -0.41 9.43 5.93
N SER A 232 0.91 9.55 5.95
CA SER A 232 1.83 8.66 5.26
C SER A 232 2.98 8.26 6.17
N LEU A 233 3.37 7.00 6.10
CA LEU A 233 4.54 6.45 6.76
C LEU A 233 5.40 5.72 5.73
N CYS A 234 6.70 5.85 5.87
CA CYS A 234 7.66 5.06 5.12
C CYS A 234 8.67 4.39 6.05
N SER A 235 9.18 3.24 5.61
CA SER A 235 10.40 2.67 6.17
C SER A 235 11.53 2.78 5.16
N GLU A 236 12.70 3.17 5.63
CA GLU A 236 13.89 3.36 4.82
C GLU A 236 14.94 2.27 5.08
N ASP A 237 15.99 2.25 4.25
CA ASP A 237 16.99 1.18 4.19
C ASP A 237 17.98 1.14 5.38
N GLN A 238 17.97 2.15 6.24
CA GLN A 238 18.81 2.30 7.44
C GLN A 238 18.06 2.01 8.74
N GLY A 239 16.81 1.52 8.66
CA GLY A 239 16.07 0.98 9.81
C GLY A 239 15.09 1.92 10.48
N ALA A 240 14.92 3.16 10.01
CA ALA A 240 13.93 4.06 10.56
C ALA A 240 12.55 3.90 9.89
N ILE A 241 11.51 4.17 10.66
CA ILE A 241 10.15 4.42 10.17
C ILE A 241 9.85 5.90 10.38
N TRP A 242 9.43 6.60 9.34
CA TRP A 242 9.20 8.04 9.32
C TRP A 242 7.75 8.37 9.04
N LEU A 243 7.19 9.31 9.80
CA LEU A 243 5.95 10.00 9.44
C LEU A 243 6.27 11.02 8.33
N ASN A 244 5.67 10.81 7.16
CA ASN A 244 6.01 11.50 5.93
C ASN A 244 4.93 12.49 5.43
N THR A 245 3.99 12.87 6.30
CA THR A 245 2.77 13.60 5.92
C THR A 245 3.03 15.06 5.54
N GLY A 246 3.97 15.75 6.21
CA GLY A 246 4.20 17.19 6.00
C GLY A 246 5.55 17.57 5.40
N THR A 247 6.58 16.74 5.56
CA THR A 247 7.93 17.01 5.02
C THR A 247 8.21 16.34 3.70
N GLN A 248 7.34 15.38 3.31
CA GLN A 248 7.46 14.51 2.15
C GLN A 248 8.83 13.82 1.96
N GLY A 249 9.70 13.81 2.96
CA GLY A 249 10.90 12.98 3.03
C GLY A 249 11.53 12.91 4.43
N MET A 250 12.68 12.26 4.50
CA MET A 250 13.48 11.97 5.71
C MET A 250 14.37 13.15 6.12
N SER A 251 13.84 14.37 6.11
CA SER A 251 14.61 15.55 6.51
C SER A 251 14.67 15.71 8.03
N ASN A 252 15.50 16.61 8.53
CA ASN A 252 15.60 16.96 9.97
C ASN A 252 14.28 17.43 10.59
N ASN A 253 13.27 17.76 9.78
CA ASN A 253 11.93 18.14 10.23
C ASN A 253 10.93 16.97 10.18
N GLY A 254 11.35 15.79 9.70
CA GLY A 254 10.56 14.58 9.68
C GLY A 254 10.44 13.99 11.09
N VAL A 255 9.33 13.32 11.37
CA VAL A 255 9.12 12.68 12.67
C VAL A 255 9.44 11.19 12.54
N LYS A 256 10.55 10.77 13.16
CA LYS A 256 10.89 9.35 13.28
C LYS A 256 9.97 8.70 14.30
N VAL A 257 9.27 7.65 13.90
CA VAL A 257 8.28 6.92 14.70
C VAL A 257 8.91 5.72 15.41
N ALA A 258 9.82 5.01 14.75
CA ALA A 258 10.49 3.84 15.30
C ALA A 258 11.83 3.55 14.62
N ASN A 259 12.67 2.75 15.29
CA ASN A 259 13.82 2.07 14.70
C ASN A 259 13.50 0.57 14.56
N GLU A 260 14.06 -0.06 13.53
CA GLU A 260 13.92 -1.46 13.19
C GLU A 260 15.28 -2.10 12.95
N HIS A 261 15.35 -3.41 13.14
CA HIS A 261 16.54 -4.18 12.86
C HIS A 261 16.79 -4.27 11.35
N VAL A 262 17.94 -3.74 10.93
CA VAL A 262 18.39 -3.77 9.54
C VAL A 262 19.17 -5.05 9.25
N ILE A 263 18.83 -5.72 8.15
CA ILE A 263 19.61 -6.83 7.59
C ILE A 263 19.94 -6.48 6.13
N ASN A 264 21.23 -6.41 5.79
CA ASN A 264 21.72 -6.07 4.45
C ASN A 264 21.15 -4.77 3.86
N GLY A 265 21.00 -3.72 4.68
CA GLY A 265 20.44 -2.45 4.22
C GLY A 265 18.95 -2.51 3.90
N ALA A 266 18.18 -3.34 4.62
CA ALA A 266 16.72 -3.28 4.59
C ALA A 266 16.17 -3.45 6.01
N SER A 267 15.21 -2.62 6.38
CA SER A 267 14.59 -2.51 7.71
C SER A 267 13.65 -3.66 8.10
N ASN A 268 13.97 -4.89 7.69
CA ASN A 268 13.12 -6.07 7.88
C ASN A 268 11.67 -5.89 7.37
N GLU A 269 11.46 -4.96 6.45
CA GLU A 269 10.20 -4.79 5.72
C GLU A 269 8.96 -4.65 6.63
N PRO A 270 8.91 -3.63 7.49
CA PRO A 270 7.95 -3.59 8.59
C PRO A 270 6.50 -3.51 8.12
N MET A 271 6.29 -2.92 6.94
CA MET A 271 4.99 -2.84 6.26
C MET A 271 4.75 -4.00 5.29
N GLY A 272 5.52 -5.07 5.37
CA GLY A 272 5.50 -6.19 4.43
C GLY A 272 6.15 -5.85 3.10
N GLY A 273 7.22 -5.07 3.11
CA GLY A 273 8.04 -4.70 1.96
C GLY A 273 8.14 -5.68 0.80
N MET A 274 8.44 -5.11 -0.36
CA MET A 274 8.56 -5.80 -1.63
C MET A 274 7.30 -6.46 -2.16
N GLY A 275 6.38 -7.00 -1.37
CA GLY A 275 5.17 -7.63 -1.91
C GLY A 275 4.08 -7.97 -0.90
N GLY A 276 4.08 -7.47 0.32
CA GLY A 276 2.99 -7.61 1.28
C GLY A 276 2.46 -6.24 1.72
N SER A 277 1.27 -6.22 2.32
CA SER A 277 0.87 -5.18 3.25
C SER A 277 0.53 -5.88 4.55
N TYR A 278 1.47 -5.90 5.50
CA TYR A 278 1.21 -6.38 6.87
C TYR A 278 1.02 -5.23 7.86
N SER A 279 1.10 -4.00 7.37
CA SER A 279 0.81 -2.82 8.18
C SER A 279 -0.54 -2.23 7.85
N SER A 280 -1.10 -1.57 8.84
CA SER A 280 -2.31 -0.76 8.70
C SER A 280 -2.05 0.56 9.41
N LEU A 281 -2.27 1.65 8.69
CA LEU A 281 -2.40 2.99 9.24
C LEU A 281 -3.89 3.34 9.15
N ALA A 282 -4.50 3.69 10.28
CA ALA A 282 -5.92 4.02 10.32
C ALA A 282 -6.13 5.28 11.15
N ARG A 283 -7.00 6.17 10.67
CA ARG A 283 -7.42 7.35 11.43
C ARG A 283 -8.47 6.97 12.47
N PHE A 284 -8.37 7.54 13.67
CA PHE A 284 -9.44 7.45 14.66
C PHE A 284 -10.66 8.26 14.20
N ILE A 285 -11.85 7.66 14.29
CA ILE A 285 -13.10 8.32 13.89
C ILE A 285 -13.30 9.60 14.71
N GLY A 286 -13.46 10.73 14.01
CA GLY A 286 -13.71 12.03 14.63
C GLY A 286 -12.51 12.66 15.33
N ALA A 287 -11.29 12.19 15.08
CA ALA A 287 -10.08 12.71 15.70
C ALA A 287 -8.94 12.90 14.67
N ASP A 288 -8.00 13.78 15.00
CA ASP A 288 -6.77 14.03 14.24
C ASP A 288 -5.61 13.18 14.79
N SER A 289 -5.91 11.92 15.03
CA SER A 289 -4.96 10.94 15.56
C SER A 289 -5.07 9.64 14.77
N TYR A 290 -3.97 8.92 14.69
CA TYR A 290 -3.85 7.70 13.91
C TYR A 290 -3.34 6.55 14.77
N ILE A 291 -3.74 5.33 14.43
CA ILE A 291 -3.11 4.10 14.91
C ILE A 291 -2.33 3.49 13.75
N PHE A 292 -1.09 3.11 14.04
CA PHE A 292 -0.22 2.41 13.10
C PHE A 292 0.23 1.10 13.71
N SER A 293 0.05 0.00 12.97
CA SER A 293 0.56 -1.32 13.32
C SER A 293 1.44 -1.87 12.22
N TRP A 294 2.54 -2.52 12.58
CA TRP A 294 3.50 -3.12 11.65
C TRP A 294 4.16 -4.35 12.26
N VAL A 295 4.83 -5.15 11.42
CA VAL A 295 5.61 -6.31 11.88
C VAL A 295 7.01 -5.83 12.24
N SER A 296 7.45 -6.12 13.46
CA SER A 296 8.75 -5.65 13.96
C SER A 296 9.62 -6.82 14.40
N ARG A 297 10.94 -6.69 14.19
CA ARG A 297 11.96 -7.52 14.87
C ARG A 297 12.61 -6.80 16.06
N GLY A 298 12.09 -5.62 16.39
CA GLY A 298 12.64 -4.70 17.38
C GLY A 298 13.83 -3.90 16.82
N ALA A 299 14.20 -2.86 17.54
CA ALA A 299 15.42 -2.11 17.27
C ALA A 299 16.64 -2.85 17.84
N VAL A 300 17.77 -2.81 17.13
CA VAL A 300 19.07 -3.29 17.67
C VAL A 300 19.56 -2.36 18.77
N ASP A 301 19.23 -1.08 18.68
CA ASP A 301 19.58 -0.05 19.65
C ASP A 301 18.34 0.79 20.02
N LEU A 302 18.04 0.86 21.32
CA LEU A 302 16.94 1.64 21.89
C LEU A 302 17.40 3.02 22.38
N THR A 303 18.66 3.39 22.14
CA THR A 303 19.12 4.74 22.43
C THR A 303 18.43 5.76 21.52
N LEU A 304 18.21 6.95 22.07
CA LEU A 304 17.76 8.09 21.31
C LEU A 304 18.83 8.39 20.26
N ASN A 305 18.45 8.28 18.98
CA ASN A 305 19.36 8.54 17.87
C ASN A 305 18.88 9.84 17.21
N ASP A 306 19.45 10.96 17.68
CA ASP A 306 19.14 12.34 17.31
C ASP A 306 19.60 12.69 15.90
#